data_AF-A0A2S0LE29-F1
#
_entry.id   AF-A0A2S0LE29-F1
#
_cell.length_a   1.000
_cell.length_b   1.000
_cell.length_c   1.000
_cell.angle_alpha   90.00
_cell.angle_beta   90.00
_cell.angle_gamma   90.00
#
_symmetry.space_group_name_H-M   'P 1'
#
loop_
_entity.id
_entity.type
_entity.pdbx_description
1 polymer ?
#
loop_
_entity_poly.entity_id
_entity_poly.type
_entity_poly.pdbx_seq_one_letter_code
_entity_poly.pdbx_strand_id
1 'polypeptide(L)'
;MKKIDNYKDIRRKAVIWGLSTMKFALWFSLSVIFVLTLVYSFSLVKLIVVLLCIGIAYLGCEYADKNDITQFFINNKFPKEISSLTEDEEED
;
A
#
# COMPACT_ATOMS: atom_id res chain seq x y z
N MET A 1 31.63 -23.40 10.76
CA MET A 1 30.21 -23.47 10.32
C MET A 1 29.90 -22.19 9.56
N LYS A 2 29.42 -22.27 8.31
CA LYS A 2 29.01 -21.07 7.55
C LYS A 2 27.84 -20.43 8.29
N LYS A 3 27.97 -19.16 8.69
CA LYS A 3 26.84 -18.36 9.17
C LYS A 3 25.85 -18.26 8.01
N ILE A 4 24.68 -18.84 8.19
CA ILE A 4 23.55 -18.66 7.30
C ILE A 4 22.94 -17.33 7.74
N ASP A 5 23.26 -16.25 7.02
CA ASP A 5 22.61 -14.96 7.23
C ASP A 5 21.17 -15.08 6.76
N ASN A 6 20.30 -15.29 7.74
CA ASN A 6 18.88 -15.43 7.52
C ASN A 6 18.34 -14.03 7.19
N TYR A 7 18.23 -13.72 5.90
CA TYR A 7 17.67 -12.47 5.39
C TYR A 7 16.18 -12.32 5.80
N LYS A 8 15.95 -11.88 7.04
CA LYS A 8 14.61 -11.71 7.65
C LYS A 8 13.77 -10.63 6.97
N ASP A 9 14.40 -9.73 6.21
CA ASP A 9 13.76 -8.58 5.57
C ASP A 9 13.30 -8.83 4.13
N ILE A 10 13.58 -10.01 3.55
CA ILE A 10 12.99 -10.43 2.26
C ILE A 10 11.60 -11.07 2.48
N ARG A 11 10.90 -10.71 3.56
CA ARG A 11 9.52 -11.17 3.72
C ARG A 11 8.67 -10.50 2.65
N ARG A 12 8.15 -11.31 1.73
CA ARG A 12 7.16 -10.87 0.73
C ARG A 12 6.06 -10.11 1.48
N LYS A 13 5.93 -8.81 1.20
CA LYS A 13 4.86 -7.99 1.75
C LYS A 13 3.53 -8.64 1.39
N ALA A 14 2.57 -8.64 2.30
CA ALA A 14 1.25 -9.19 2.04
C ALA A 14 0.56 -8.35 0.96
N VAL A 15 0.22 -9.01 -0.15
CA VAL A 15 -0.50 -8.44 -1.28
C VAL A 15 -1.88 -9.06 -1.32
N ILE A 16 -2.91 -8.23 -1.40
CA ILE A 16 -4.32 -8.63 -1.49
C ILE A 16 -4.82 -8.11 -2.84
N TRP A 17 -5.26 -9.02 -3.72
CA TRP A 17 -5.78 -8.65 -5.05
C TRP A 17 -4.80 -7.78 -5.85
N GLY A 18 -3.50 -8.09 -5.81
CA GLY A 18 -2.49 -7.32 -6.55
C GLY A 18 -2.12 -5.96 -5.94
N LEU A 19 -2.71 -5.59 -4.79
CA LEU A 19 -2.43 -4.37 -4.05
C LEU A 19 -1.72 -4.66 -2.73
N SER A 20 -0.76 -3.81 -2.34
CA SER A 20 -0.26 -3.74 -0.98
C SER A 20 -1.41 -3.59 0.02
N THR A 21 -1.28 -4.23 1.19
CA THR A 21 -2.32 -4.27 2.23
C THR A 21 -2.90 -2.88 2.56
N MET A 22 -2.05 -1.84 2.60
CA MET A 22 -2.48 -0.46 2.87
C MET A 22 -3.37 0.11 1.74
N LYS A 23 -3.01 -0.12 0.48
CA LYS A 23 -3.76 0.37 -0.68
C LYS A 23 -5.06 -0.40 -0.86
N PHE A 24 -5.04 -1.70 -0.57
CA PHE A 24 -6.24 -2.52 -0.50
C PHE A 24 -7.23 -1.98 0.56
N ALA A 25 -6.76 -1.68 1.77
CA ALA A 25 -7.62 -1.14 2.82
C ALA A 25 -8.22 0.23 2.44
N LEU A 26 -7.45 1.09 1.76
CA LEU A 26 -7.93 2.37 1.25
C LEU A 26 -9.02 2.17 0.19
N TRP A 27 -8.75 1.35 -0.82
CA TRP A 27 -9.73 1.05 -1.86
C TRP A 27 -11.00 0.39 -1.28
N PHE A 28 -10.84 -0.55 -0.35
CA PHE A 28 -11.94 -1.25 0.30
C PHE A 28 -12.83 -0.30 1.11
N SER A 29 -12.24 0.56 1.94
CA SER A 29 -13.00 1.54 2.72
C SER A 29 -13.77 2.52 1.83
N LEU A 30 -13.16 2.97 0.72
CA LEU A 30 -13.83 3.80 -0.27
C LEU A 30 -14.98 3.05 -0.97
N SER A 31 -14.78 1.78 -1.32
CA SER A 31 -15.82 0.94 -1.92
C SER A 31 -17.01 0.76 -0.97
N VAL A 32 -16.77 0.54 0.32
CA VAL A 32 -17.84 0.46 1.34
C VAL A 32 -18.64 1.75 1.39
N ILE A 33 -17.99 2.92 1.39
CA ILE A 33 -18.68 4.22 1.36
C ILE A 33 -19.56 4.34 0.12
N PHE A 34 -19.04 4.01 -1.06
CA PHE A 34 -19.82 4.04 -2.29
C PHE A 34 -21.02 3.10 -2.27
N VAL A 35 -20.85 1.87 -1.76
CA VAL A 35 -21.95 0.91 -1.62
C VAL A 35 -23.01 1.42 -0.65
N LEU A 36 -22.61 2.05 0.47
CA LEU A 36 -23.55 2.68 1.41
C LEU A 36 -24.39 3.78 0.74
N THR A 37 -23.85 4.53 -0.23
CA THR A 37 -24.64 5.53 -0.96
C THR A 37 -25.78 4.92 -1.79
N LEU A 38 -25.65 3.65 -2.23
CA LEU A 38 -26.71 2.94 -2.95
C LEU A 38 -27.86 2.50 -2.04
N VAL A 39 -27.59 2.25 -0.75
CA VAL A 39 -28.60 1.80 0.22
C VAL A 39 -29.66 2.89 0.46
N TYR A 40 -29.26 4.17 0.46
CA TYR A 40 -30.18 5.27 0.74
C TYR A 40 -31.14 5.59 -0.42
N SER A 41 -30.71 5.39 -1.66
CA SER A 41 -31.53 5.66 -2.84
C SER A 41 -30.99 4.89 -4.05
N PHE A 42 -31.57 3.72 -4.29
CA PHE A 42 -31.21 2.87 -5.40
C PHE A 42 -31.73 3.43 -6.73
N SER A 43 -30.85 3.49 -7.74
CA SER A 43 -31.18 3.79 -9.13
C SER A 43 -30.15 3.12 -10.04
N LEU A 44 -30.57 2.63 -11.20
CA LEU A 44 -29.68 2.01 -12.19
C LEU A 44 -28.56 2.96 -12.62
N VAL A 45 -28.86 4.25 -12.77
CA VAL A 45 -27.86 5.27 -13.13
C VAL A 45 -26.81 5.40 -12.03
N LYS A 46 -27.25 5.46 -10.76
CA LYS A 46 -26.34 5.54 -9.61
C LYS A 46 -25.47 4.30 -9.48
N LEU A 47 -26.03 3.11 -9.73
CA LEU A 47 -25.29 1.86 -9.72
C LEU A 47 -24.14 1.88 -10.75
N ILE A 48 -24.41 2.31 -11.99
CA ILE A 48 -23.39 2.38 -13.04
C ILE A 48 -22.28 3.35 -12.64
N VAL A 49 -22.65 4.54 -12.13
CA VAL A 49 -21.69 5.55 -11.67
C VAL A 49 -20.83 5.01 -10.53
N VAL A 50 -21.44 4.36 -9.53
CA VAL A 50 -20.73 3.76 -8.40
C VAL A 50 -19.74 2.69 -8.86
N LEU A 51 -20.16 1.79 -9.76
CA LEU A 51 -19.27 0.75 -10.30
C LEU A 51 -18.08 1.36 -11.05
N LEU A 52 -18.32 2.40 -11.86
CA LEU A 52 -17.24 3.12 -12.54
C LEU A 52 -16.29 3.79 -11.54
N CYS A 53 -16.81 4.45 -10.51
CA CYS A 53 -15.98 5.08 -9.47
C CYS A 53 -15.11 4.06 -8.73
N ILE A 54 -15.67 2.92 -8.34
CA ILE A 54 -14.94 1.84 -7.65
C ILE A 54 -13.85 1.25 -8.56
N GLY A 55 -14.16 1.04 -9.85
CA GLY A 55 -13.22 0.54 -10.84
C GLY A 55 -12.07 1.50 -11.11
N ILE A 56 -12.38 2.79 -11.30
CA ILE A 56 -11.35 3.84 -11.50
C ILE A 56 -10.48 3.96 -10.25
N ALA A 57 -11.07 3.92 -9.06
CA ALA A 57 -10.31 3.96 -7.80
C ALA A 57 -9.38 2.76 -7.64
N TYR A 58 -9.82 1.56 -8.06
CA TYR A 58 -8.98 0.36 -8.06
C TYR A 58 -7.77 0.53 -8.99
N LEU A 59 -8.01 0.95 -10.24
CA LEU A 59 -6.95 1.18 -11.22
C LEU A 59 -5.96 2.25 -10.76
N GLY A 60 -6.45 3.32 -10.12
CA GLY A 60 -5.61 4.34 -9.51
C GLY A 60 -4.71 3.78 -8.41
N CYS A 61 -5.27 2.93 -7.52
CA CYS A 61 -4.50 2.27 -6.48
C CYS A 61 -3.48 1.28 -7.05
N GLU A 62 -3.85 0.51 -8.07
CA GLU A 62 -2.97 -0.46 -8.72
C GLU A 62 -1.79 0.23 -9.42
N TYR A 63 -2.06 1.32 -10.14
CA TYR A 63 -1.03 2.14 -10.76
C TYR A 63 -0.09 2.76 -9.72
N ALA A 64 -0.64 3.29 -8.63
CA ALA A 64 0.13 3.83 -7.53
C ALA A 64 0.94 2.76 -6.77
N ASP A 65 0.53 1.49 -6.83
CA ASP A 65 1.28 0.36 -6.27
C ASP A 65 2.44 -0.09 -7.15
N LYS A 66 2.23 -0.15 -8.47
CA LYS A 66 3.30 -0.50 -9.41
C LYS A 66 4.39 0.55 -9.51
N ASN A 67 4.03 1.83 -9.42
CA ASN A 67 4.97 2.94 -9.60
C ASN A 67 5.57 3.47 -8.28
N ASP A 68 5.33 2.76 -7.17
CA ASP A 68 5.84 3.05 -5.82
C ASP A 68 5.76 4.52 -5.38
N ILE A 69 4.74 5.23 -5.87
CA ILE A 69 4.54 6.68 -5.69
C ILE A 69 4.44 7.02 -4.20
N THR A 70 3.97 6.06 -3.40
CA THR A 70 3.89 6.17 -1.94
C THR A 70 5.24 6.33 -1.26
N GLN A 71 6.35 5.77 -1.78
CA GLN A 71 7.68 6.00 -1.21
C GLN A 71 8.20 7.43 -1.46
N PHE A 72 7.69 8.10 -2.49
CA PHE A 72 8.05 9.50 -2.74
C PHE A 72 7.42 10.45 -1.71
N PHE A 73 6.18 10.16 -1.27
CA PHE A 73 5.48 10.97 -0.27
C PHE A 73 5.80 10.55 1.17
N ILE A 74 5.98 9.25 1.40
CA ILE A 74 6.41 8.69 2.68
C ILE A 74 7.92 8.59 2.59
N ASN A 75 8.61 9.68 2.91
CA ASN A 75 10.06 9.72 3.09
C ASN A 75 10.42 8.72 4.20
N ASN A 76 10.53 7.44 3.84
CA ASN A 76 11.24 6.46 4.63
C ASN A 76 12.69 6.92 4.60
N LYS A 77 13.04 7.81 5.54
CA LYS A 77 14.40 7.94 6.04
C LYS A 77 14.81 6.50 6.33
N PHE A 78 15.61 5.91 5.44
CA PHE A 78 16.32 4.70 5.77
C PHE A 78 16.96 4.94 7.15
N PRO A 79 16.88 3.99 8.09
CA PRO A 79 17.69 4.10 9.28
C PRO A 79 19.13 4.30 8.79
N LYS A 80 19.81 5.33 9.31
CA LYS A 80 21.17 5.70 8.89
C LYS A 80 22.13 4.51 9.07
N GLU A 81 21.76 3.55 9.92
CA GLU A 81 22.56 2.43 10.35
C GLU A 81 21.77 1.11 10.26
N ILE A 82 22.36 0.13 9.57
CA ILE A 82 21.75 -1.18 9.30
C ILE A 82 22.26 -2.24 10.30
N SER A 83 23.31 -1.93 11.07
CA SER A 83 23.83 -2.78 12.15
C SER A 83 24.71 -1.97 13.11
N SER A 84 24.90 -2.46 14.33
CA SER A 84 25.87 -1.94 15.32
C SER A 84 27.35 -2.07 14.90
N LEU A 85 27.63 -2.51 13.67
CA LEU A 85 28.98 -2.57 13.08
C LEU A 85 29.24 -1.39 12.13
N THR A 86 28.26 -0.50 11.97
CA THR A 86 28.34 0.72 11.16
C THR A 86 28.07 1.94 12.03
N GLU A 87 28.31 1.79 13.33
CA GLU A 87 28.44 2.91 14.26
C GLU A 87 29.62 3.73 13.74
N ASP A 88 29.33 4.89 13.15
CA ASP A 88 30.35 5.88 12.83
C ASP A 88 31.02 6.19 14.19
N GLU A 89 32.26 5.76 14.38
CA GLU A 89 33.12 6.27 15.45
C GLU A 89 33.25 7.77 15.19
N GLU A 90 32.34 8.57 15.74
CA GLU A 90 32.58 9.98 15.99
C GLU A 90 33.73 10.03 17.01
N GLU A 91 34.96 10.00 16.50
CA GLU A 91 36.17 10.43 17.20
C GLU A 91 35.95 11.86 17.72
N ASP A 92 36.01 11.97 19.06
CA ASP A 92 36.29 13.13 19.94
C ASP A 92 36.23 14.56 19.37
#